data_AF-A0AA41QKP8-F1
#
_entry.id   AF-A0AA41QKP8-F1
#
_cell.length_a   1.000
_cell.length_b   1.000
_cell.length_c   1.000
_cell.angle_alpha   90.00
_cell.angle_beta   90.00
_cell.angle_gamma   90.00
#
_symmetry.space_group_name_H-M   'P 1'
#
loop_
_entity.id
_entity.type
_entity.pdbx_description
1 polymer ?
#
loop_
_entity_poly.entity_id
_entity_poly.type
_entity_poly.pdbx_seq_one_letter_code
_entity_poly.pdbx_strand_id
1 'polypeptide(L)'
;MALTLSASIYGFGSAFAGKGGARDIDILIVHQSSDPASCRLAIACKRRLAERLPLAHVTMLSAPEEEHLKFIETANAMSVGTLRNGHLEEDLNKAVAVIAELAAKGAEISPEDR
;
A
#
# COMPACT_ATOMS: atom_id res chain seq x y z
N MET A 1 -27.58 7.76 -2.91
CA MET A 1 -26.29 7.69 -3.62
C MET A 1 -25.56 6.46 -3.11
N ALA A 2 -25.15 5.54 -3.98
CA ALA A 2 -24.32 4.42 -3.55
C ALA A 2 -22.93 4.97 -3.18
N LEU A 3 -22.50 4.76 -1.93
CA LEU A 3 -21.14 5.10 -1.52
C LEU A 3 -20.18 4.15 -2.25
N THR A 4 -19.32 4.71 -3.11
CA THR A 4 -18.25 3.92 -3.74
C THR A 4 -17.19 3.63 -2.70
N LEU A 5 -17.08 2.36 -2.30
CA LEU A 5 -16.02 1.91 -1.38
C LEU A 5 -14.67 1.92 -2.08
N SER A 6 -13.66 2.44 -1.39
CA SER A 6 -12.27 2.45 -1.84
C SER A 6 -11.29 2.23 -0.68
N ALA A 7 -10.06 1.85 -1.02
CA ALA A 7 -8.93 1.78 -0.11
C ALA A 7 -7.69 2.42 -0.74
N SER A 8 -7.00 3.27 0.00
CA SER A 8 -5.74 3.89 -0.42
C SER A 8 -4.58 2.95 -0.09
N ILE A 9 -3.61 2.87 -1.00
CA ILE A 9 -2.45 1.98 -0.90
C ILE A 9 -1.20 2.82 -0.82
N TYR A 10 -0.34 2.48 0.13
CA TYR A 10 0.96 3.11 0.33
C TYR A 10 2.04 2.04 0.46
N GLY A 11 3.25 2.37 0.04
CA GLY A 11 4.46 1.57 0.28
C GLY A 11 5.35 2.24 1.32
N PHE A 12 5.96 1.47 2.21
CA PHE A 12 6.86 2.00 3.24
C PHE A 12 7.98 1.01 3.56
N GLY A 13 8.87 1.36 4.50
CA GLY A 13 9.95 0.48 4.90
C GLY A 13 11.10 0.42 3.90
N SER A 14 11.96 -0.60 4.02
CA SER A 14 13.26 -0.63 3.35
C SER A 14 13.17 -0.63 1.81
N ALA A 15 12.16 -1.32 1.26
CA ALA A 15 11.92 -1.40 -0.18
C ALA A 15 11.61 -0.04 -0.82
N PHE A 16 11.07 0.91 -0.06
CA PHE A 16 10.70 2.25 -0.54
C PHE A 16 11.65 3.34 -0.05
N ALA A 17 12.60 3.01 0.83
CA ALA A 17 13.50 3.97 1.47
C ALA A 17 14.86 4.16 0.76
N GLY A 18 15.03 3.65 -0.47
CA GLY A 18 16.31 3.78 -1.18
C GLY A 18 17.44 2.91 -0.59
N LYS A 19 17.11 1.96 0.28
CA LYS A 19 18.09 1.09 0.93
C LYS A 19 18.09 -0.23 0.19
N GLY A 20 19.09 -0.46 -0.66
CA GLY A 20 19.23 -1.71 -1.40
C GLY A 20 19.16 -2.94 -0.49
N GLY A 21 18.68 -4.07 -1.03
CA GLY A 21 18.64 -5.35 -0.33
C GLY A 21 17.39 -5.61 0.53
N ALA A 22 16.29 -4.88 0.29
CA ALA A 22 15.00 -5.18 0.91
C ALA A 22 14.56 -6.63 0.61
N ARG A 23 14.10 -7.35 1.64
CA ARG A 23 13.68 -8.76 1.54
C ARG A 23 12.17 -8.92 1.43
N ASP A 24 11.44 -7.93 1.89
CA ASP A 24 10.00 -7.82 1.94
C ASP A 24 9.55 -6.46 1.41
N ILE A 25 8.26 -6.38 1.04
CA ILE A 25 7.63 -5.16 0.54
C ILE A 25 6.56 -4.77 1.56
N ASP A 26 6.81 -3.74 2.37
CA ASP A 26 5.83 -3.29 3.35
C ASP A 26 4.78 -2.39 2.67
N ILE A 27 3.51 -2.80 2.77
CA ILE A 27 2.37 -2.13 2.16
C ILE A 27 1.37 -1.75 3.25
N LEU A 28 0.91 -0.51 3.21
CA LEU A 28 -0.19 -0.02 4.04
C LEU A 28 -1.45 0.11 3.18
N ILE A 29 -2.55 -0.46 3.68
CA ILE A 29 -3.89 -0.25 3.15
C ILE A 29 -4.65 0.63 4.13
N VAL A 30 -5.09 1.81 3.69
CA VAL A 30 -6.00 2.67 4.45
C VAL A 30 -7.40 2.57 3.88
N HIS A 31 -8.32 1.98 4.64
CA HIS A 31 -9.72 1.86 4.26
C HIS A 31 -10.59 2.92 4.94
N GLN A 32 -11.75 3.24 4.36
CA GLN A 32 -12.54 4.41 4.76
C GLN A 32 -12.98 4.42 6.23
N SER A 33 -13.39 3.29 6.80
CA SER A 33 -13.90 3.22 8.18
C SER A 33 -13.94 1.79 8.71
N SER A 34 -14.25 1.60 10.00
CA SER A 34 -14.48 0.28 10.60
C SER A 34 -15.84 -0.37 10.23
N ASP A 35 -16.57 0.20 9.26
CA ASP A 35 -17.79 -0.44 8.72
C ASP A 35 -17.42 -1.79 8.10
N PRO A 36 -18.18 -2.87 8.40
CA PRO A 36 -18.03 -4.17 7.75
C PRO A 36 -17.82 -4.14 6.24
N ALA A 37 -18.49 -3.24 5.50
CA ALA A 37 -18.32 -3.14 4.04
C ALA A 37 -16.93 -2.62 3.64
N SER A 38 -16.43 -1.61 4.35
CA SER A 38 -15.08 -1.06 4.17
C SER A 38 -14.00 -2.09 4.54
N CYS A 39 -14.17 -2.77 5.68
CA CYS A 39 -13.26 -3.83 6.11
C CYS A 39 -13.21 -4.99 5.11
N ARG A 40 -14.36 -5.43 4.57
CA ARG A 40 -14.41 -6.49 3.56
C ARG A 40 -13.64 -6.12 2.30
N LEU A 41 -13.77 -4.87 1.83
CA LEU A 41 -12.98 -4.39 0.70
C LEU A 41 -11.48 -4.45 1.03
N ALA A 42 -11.08 -3.95 2.20
CA ALA A 42 -9.68 -3.94 2.62
C ALA A 42 -9.08 -5.35 2.70
N ILE A 43 -9.84 -6.32 3.23
CA ILE A 43 -9.46 -7.75 3.26
C ILE A 43 -9.33 -8.31 1.84
N ALA A 44 -10.24 -7.96 0.93
CA ALA A 44 -10.16 -8.39 -0.47
C ALA A 44 -8.91 -7.81 -1.14
N CYS A 45 -8.62 -6.52 -0.95
CA CYS A 45 -7.40 -5.86 -1.42
C CYS A 45 -6.14 -6.57 -0.90
N LYS A 46 -6.07 -6.86 0.40
CA LYS A 46 -4.94 -7.59 1.01
C LYS A 46 -4.71 -8.94 0.36
N ARG A 47 -5.77 -9.74 0.17
CA ARG A 47 -5.67 -11.06 -0.47
C ARG A 47 -5.12 -10.95 -1.89
N ARG A 48 -5.69 -10.04 -2.69
CA ARG A 48 -5.27 -9.82 -4.08
C ARG A 48 -3.83 -9.30 -4.19
N LEU A 49 -3.42 -8.41 -3.29
CA LEU A 49 -2.03 -7.95 -3.23
C LEU A 49 -1.08 -9.09 -2.89
N ALA A 50 -1.41 -9.94 -1.91
CA ALA A 50 -0.58 -11.08 -1.53
C ALA A 50 -0.43 -12.12 -2.66
N GLU A 51 -1.46 -12.30 -3.49
CA GLU A 51 -1.41 -13.16 -4.69
C GLU A 51 -0.46 -12.61 -5.77
N ARG A 52 -0.33 -11.29 -5.89
CA ARG A 52 0.49 -10.63 -6.92
C ARG A 52 1.90 -10.29 -6.43
N LEU A 53 2.07 -10.10 -5.13
CA LEU A 53 3.29 -9.69 -4.46
C LEU A 53 3.56 -10.67 -3.29
N PRO A 54 4.18 -11.83 -3.55
CA PRO A 54 4.36 -12.89 -2.55
C PRO A 54 5.18 -12.48 -1.32
N LEU A 55 6.01 -11.44 -1.44
CA LEU A 55 6.84 -10.90 -0.37
C LEU A 55 6.21 -9.67 0.31
N ALA A 56 4.93 -9.36 0.02
CA ALA A 56 4.27 -8.21 0.59
C ALA A 56 3.82 -8.47 2.03
N HIS A 57 4.27 -7.61 2.94
CA HIS A 57 3.75 -7.51 4.30
C HIS A 57 2.71 -6.40 4.35
N VAL A 58 1.46 -6.77 4.61
CA VAL A 58 0.33 -5.84 4.52
C VAL A 58 -0.18 -5.45 5.91
N THR A 59 -0.01 -4.18 6.24
CA THR A 59 -0.65 -3.49 7.36
C THR A 59 -1.96 -2.85 6.88
N MET A 60 -3.00 -2.88 7.72
CA MET A 60 -4.29 -2.31 7.41
C MET A 60 -4.70 -1.35 8.53
N LEU A 61 -5.13 -0.15 8.15
CA LEU A 61 -5.70 0.84 9.06
C LEU A 61 -7.00 1.37 8.46
N SER A 62 -7.95 1.71 9.31
CA SER A 62 -9.06 2.58 8.92
C SER A 62 -8.58 4.04 8.89
N ALA A 63 -9.28 4.90 8.14
CA ALA A 63 -8.93 6.32 8.06
C ALA A 63 -8.90 7.02 9.45
N PRO A 64 -9.83 6.73 10.39
CA PRO A 64 -9.72 7.25 11.75
C PRO A 64 -8.49 6.74 12.52
N GLU A 65 -8.09 5.49 12.32
CA GLU A 65 -6.87 4.94 12.95
C GLU A 65 -5.62 5.60 12.37
N GLU A 66 -5.56 5.81 11.05
CA GLU A 66 -4.47 6.57 10.42
C GLU A 66 -4.41 8.00 10.95
N GLU A 67 -5.55 8.68 11.08
CA GLU A 67 -5.60 10.04 11.61
C GLU A 67 -5.06 10.12 13.05
N HIS A 68 -5.31 9.10 13.85
CA HIS A 68 -4.84 9.00 15.23
C HIS A 68 -3.35 8.62 15.34
N LEU A 69 -2.93 7.60 14.58
CA LEU A 69 -1.58 7.03 14.65
C LEU A 69 -0.55 7.80 13.84
N LYS A 70 -0.98 8.59 12.85
CA LYS A 70 -0.13 9.30 11.89
C LYS A 70 0.92 8.37 11.26
N PHE A 71 0.51 7.16 10.88
CA PHE A 71 1.44 6.15 10.40
C PHE A 71 2.07 6.55 9.07
N ILE A 72 1.29 7.14 8.14
CA ILE A 72 1.81 7.60 6.83
C ILE A 72 2.96 8.59 7.03
N GLU A 73 2.78 9.56 7.93
CA GLU A 73 3.80 10.55 8.25
C GLU A 73 5.00 9.92 8.96
N THR A 74 4.74 9.14 10.01
CA THR A 74 5.80 8.55 10.86
C THR A 74 6.66 7.53 10.10
N ALA A 75 6.05 6.73 9.23
CA ALA A 75 6.73 5.73 8.42
C ALA A 75 7.26 6.30 7.09
N ASN A 76 7.01 7.58 6.80
CA ASN A 76 7.27 8.22 5.50
C ASN A 76 6.71 7.38 4.33
N ALA A 77 5.45 6.95 4.47
CA ALA A 77 4.81 6.05 3.51
C ALA A 77 4.52 6.78 2.19
N MET A 78 4.92 6.16 1.08
CA MET A 78 4.75 6.70 -0.27
C MET A 78 3.41 6.26 -0.85
N SER A 79 2.65 7.21 -1.41
CA SER A 79 1.39 6.90 -2.10
C SER A 79 1.64 6.04 -3.33
N VAL A 80 0.92 4.92 -3.42
CA VAL A 80 0.96 3.99 -4.56
C VAL A 80 -0.29 4.16 -5.45
N GLY A 81 -1.46 4.30 -4.83
CA GLY A 81 -2.71 4.46 -5.56
C GLY A 81 -3.95 4.14 -4.73
N THR A 82 -5.10 4.00 -5.40
CA THR A 82 -6.40 3.76 -4.76
C THR A 82 -7.10 2.60 -5.44
N LEU A 83 -7.55 1.63 -4.65
CA LEU A 83 -8.32 0.47 -5.11
C LEU A 83 -9.82 0.70 -4.88
N ARG A 84 -10.61 0.68 -5.95
CA ARG A 84 -12.07 0.91 -5.89
C ARG A 84 -12.79 -0.43 -6.04
N ASN A 85 -13.83 -0.67 -5.23
CA ASN A 85 -14.57 -1.93 -5.22
C ASN A 85 -15.10 -2.36 -6.60
N GLY A 86 -15.48 -1.39 -7.45
CA GLY A 86 -15.97 -1.66 -8.82
C GLY A 86 -14.88 -1.82 -9.89
N HIS A 87 -13.62 -1.50 -9.59
CA HIS A 87 -12.50 -1.49 -10.55
C HIS A 87 -11.25 -2.20 -9.99
N LEU A 88 -11.45 -3.15 -9.07
CA LEU A 88 -10.38 -3.67 -8.22
C LEU A 88 -9.21 -4.24 -9.03
N GLU A 89 -9.46 -5.04 -10.07
CA GLU A 89 -8.38 -5.62 -10.89
C GLU A 89 -7.60 -4.57 -11.69
N GLU A 90 -8.29 -3.58 -12.26
CA GLU A 90 -7.63 -2.51 -13.00
C GLU A 90 -6.75 -1.67 -12.08
N ASP A 91 -7.30 -1.28 -10.93
CA ASP A 91 -6.59 -0.49 -9.93
C ASP A 91 -5.42 -1.28 -9.33
N LEU A 92 -5.58 -2.59 -9.13
CA LEU A 92 -4.53 -3.48 -8.62
C LEU A 92 -3.36 -3.60 -9.61
N ASN A 93 -3.63 -3.79 -10.90
CA ASN A 93 -2.57 -3.86 -11.91
C ASN A 93 -1.74 -2.57 -11.94
N LYS A 94 -2.40 -1.42 -11.81
CA LYS A 94 -1.73 -0.12 -11.71
C LYS A 94 -0.89 -0.03 -10.43
N ALA A 95 -1.45 -0.40 -9.28
CA ALA A 95 -0.73 -0.35 -8.00
C ALA A 95 0.50 -1.27 -7.99
N VAL A 96 0.40 -2.49 -8.52
CA VAL A 96 1.53 -3.43 -8.62
C VAL A 96 2.64 -2.87 -9.52
N ALA A 97 2.29 -2.25 -10.64
CA ALA A 97 3.27 -1.62 -11.52
C ALA A 97 4.02 -0.48 -10.81
N VAL A 98 3.30 0.39 -10.09
CA VAL A 98 3.89 1.47 -9.30
C VAL A 98 4.79 0.93 -8.19
N ILE A 99 4.36 -0.11 -7.47
CA ILE A 99 5.18 -0.75 -6.43
C ILE A 99 6.49 -1.29 -7.02
N ALA A 100 6.43 -1.97 -8.17
CA ALA A 100 7.62 -2.49 -8.83
C ALA A 100 8.58 -1.37 -9.26
N GLU A 101 8.06 -0.26 -9.79
CA GLU A 101 8.86 0.90 -10.18
C GLU A 101 9.53 1.57 -8.96
N LEU A 102 8.78 1.78 -7.87
CA LEU A 102 9.29 2.39 -6.64
C LEU A 102 10.34 1.50 -5.96
N ALA A 103 10.11 0.19 -5.92
CA ALA A 103 11.07 -0.77 -5.37
C ALA A 103 12.35 -0.84 -6.22
N ALA A 104 12.26 -0.75 -7.55
CA ALA A 104 13.41 -0.70 -8.43
C ALA A 104 14.25 0.57 -8.23
N LYS A 105 13.62 1.75 -8.18
CA LYS A 105 14.30 3.02 -7.88
C LYS A 105 14.93 3.02 -6.48
N GLY A 106 14.28 2.36 -5.52
CA GLY A 106 14.81 2.19 -4.17
C GLY A 106 16.10 1.34 -4.12
N ALA A 107 16.33 0.49 -5.11
CA ALA A 107 17.55 -0.32 -5.21
C ALA A 107 18.71 0.40 -5.95
N GLU A 108 18.40 1.43 -6.75
CA GLU A 108 19.39 2.16 -7.56
C GLU A 108 20.14 3.25 -6.77
N ILE A 109 19.64 3.66 -5.59
CA ILE A 109 20.32 4.61 -4.69
C ILE A 109 21.38 3.83 -3.86
N SER A 110 22.53 3.60 -4.49
CA SER A 110 23.72 2.96 -3.90
C SER A 110 24.53 3.96 -3.03
N PRO A 111 25.39 3.52 -2.10
CA PRO A 111 25.77 4.24 -0.88
C PRO A 111 26.78 5.39 -1.05
N GLU A 112 27.06 5.85 -2.27
CA GLU A 112 28.06 6.90 -2.53
C GLU A 112 27.51 8.33 -2.42
N ASP A 113 26.18 8.49 -2.33
CA ASP A 113 25.52 9.81 -2.28
C ASP A 113 25.06 10.24 -0.86
N ARG A 114 25.70 9.73 0.20
CA ARG A 114 25.45 10.14 1.61
C ARG A 114 26.63 10.84 2.25
#